data_AF-A0AAE0BCV7-F1
#
_entry.id   AF-A0AAE0BCV7-F1
#
_cell.length_a   1.000
_cell.length_b   1.000
_cell.length_c   1.000
_cell.angle_alpha   90.00
_cell.angle_beta   90.00
_cell.angle_gamma   90.00
#
_symmetry.space_group_name_H-M   'P 1'
#
loop_
_entity.id
_entity.type
_entity.pdbx_description
1 polymer ?
#
loop_
_entity_poly.entity_id
_entity_poly.type
_entity_poly.pdbx_seq_one_letter_code
_entity_poly.pdbx_strand_id
1 'polypeptide(L)'
;MWVIDDAFLEEGQSHYYCIRTSNRTAVRPNISKVDCSLNNNPGALFASVREGFDGSVDATECDFFSAITKATLVWHDHPSLPSAGGKHLVNDLDLILLKGGGAQPSYSPPRDDTNNVEQLRLVAGLPYLIQIAAIDVPMPLYGDGVTGRLPRGQPYSLVATGPNIEVAEVMHKDGRMDLSVCM
;
A
#
# COMPACT_ATOMS: atom_id res chain seq x y z
N MET A 1 -10.80 -2.09 -4.04
CA MET A 1 -10.11 -2.61 -2.85
C MET A 1 -9.59 -3.98 -3.19
N TRP A 2 -8.34 -4.26 -2.83
CA TRP A 2 -7.71 -5.56 -2.99
C TRP A 2 -7.12 -6.00 -1.64
N VAL A 3 -7.16 -7.29 -1.37
CA VAL A 3 -6.76 -7.87 -0.09
C VAL A 3 -6.00 -9.17 -0.34
N ILE A 4 -4.86 -9.33 0.32
CA ILE A 4 -4.29 -10.63 0.66
C ILE A 4 -4.53 -10.85 2.14
N ASP A 5 -4.99 -12.04 2.46
CA ASP A 5 -5.22 -12.50 3.81
C ASP A 5 -4.46 -13.81 4.05
N ASP A 6 -4.02 -14.04 5.28
CA ASP A 6 -3.29 -15.23 5.71
C ASP A 6 -2.03 -15.56 4.86
N ALA A 7 -1.29 -14.54 4.41
CA ALA A 7 0.06 -14.75 3.89
C ALA A 7 1.04 -14.92 5.07
N PHE A 8 2.15 -15.62 4.87
CA PHE A 8 3.13 -15.88 5.94
C PHE A 8 4.54 -15.52 5.45
N LEU A 9 5.35 -14.95 6.34
CA LEU A 9 6.77 -14.70 6.11
C LEU A 9 7.62 -15.29 7.24
N GLU A 10 8.62 -16.08 6.89
CA GLU A 10 9.67 -16.49 7.83
C GLU A 10 10.73 -15.40 7.97
N GLU A 11 11.50 -15.42 9.06
CA GLU A 11 12.60 -14.48 9.30
C GLU A 11 13.54 -14.38 8.09
N GLY A 12 13.83 -13.16 7.64
CA GLY A 12 14.68 -12.90 6.48
C GLY A 12 14.00 -13.09 5.12
N GLN A 13 12.76 -13.57 5.07
CA GLN A 13 12.00 -13.63 3.82
C GLN A 13 11.39 -12.27 3.44
N SER A 14 11.00 -12.15 2.18
CA SER A 14 10.28 -11.00 1.68
C SER A 14 9.28 -11.39 0.61
N HIS A 15 8.13 -10.71 0.60
CA HIS A 15 7.17 -10.79 -0.49
C HIS A 15 7.15 -9.47 -1.26
N TYR A 16 6.85 -9.52 -2.56
CA TYR A 16 6.88 -8.37 -3.44
C TYR A 16 5.57 -8.24 -4.21
N TYR A 17 5.00 -7.04 -4.18
CA TYR A 17 3.73 -6.76 -4.83
C TYR A 17 3.86 -5.55 -5.74
N CYS A 18 3.27 -5.67 -6.92
CA CYS A 18 3.05 -4.57 -7.81
C CYS A 18 1.65 -4.02 -7.59
N ILE A 19 1.55 -2.75 -7.18
CA ILE A 19 0.28 -2.04 -7.06
C ILE A 19 0.18 -1.08 -8.24
N ARG A 20 -0.86 -1.25 -9.05
CA ARG A 20 -1.21 -0.36 -10.15
C ARG A 20 -2.56 0.26 -9.85
N THR A 21 -2.67 1.55 -10.17
CA THR A 21 -3.95 2.24 -10.11
C THR A 21 -4.17 2.88 -11.45
N SER A 22 -5.31 2.62 -12.06
CA SER A 22 -5.65 3.29 -13.31
C SER A 22 -6.45 4.56 -13.03
N ASN A 23 -5.99 5.68 -13.58
CA ASN A 23 -6.80 6.89 -13.73
C ASN A 23 -7.88 6.72 -14.81
N ARG A 24 -8.38 5.49 -15.05
CA ARG A 24 -9.56 5.28 -15.91
C ARG A 24 -10.71 6.01 -15.27
N THR A 25 -10.86 7.25 -15.71
CA THR A 25 -11.98 8.17 -15.55
C THR A 25 -13.00 7.64 -14.56
N ALA A 26 -12.93 8.12 -13.31
CA ALA A 26 -14.16 8.26 -12.56
C ALA A 26 -15.17 8.88 -13.53
N VAL A 27 -16.24 8.15 -13.82
CA VAL A 27 -17.31 8.52 -14.75
C VAL A 27 -17.49 10.01 -14.66
N ARG A 28 -17.15 10.76 -15.73
CA ARG A 28 -17.41 12.21 -15.74
C ARG A 28 -18.91 12.33 -15.44
N PRO A 29 -19.33 12.90 -14.29
CA PRO A 29 -20.69 13.37 -14.22
C PRO A 29 -20.80 14.37 -15.37
N ASN A 30 -21.96 14.40 -16.02
CA ASN A 30 -22.23 15.13 -17.25
C ASN A 30 -22.19 16.66 -16.99
N ILE A 31 -21.06 17.18 -16.52
CA ILE A 31 -20.81 18.56 -16.17
C ILE A 31 -20.07 19.14 -17.36
N SER A 32 -20.86 19.74 -18.24
CA SER A 32 -20.37 20.58 -19.31
C SER A 32 -19.48 21.69 -18.72
N LYS A 33 -18.18 21.61 -19.02
CA LYS A 33 -17.15 22.66 -18.84
C LYS A 33 -16.72 22.93 -17.39
N VAL A 34 -15.69 22.22 -16.95
CA VAL A 34 -14.71 22.78 -16.02
C VAL A 34 -13.36 22.74 -16.73
N ASP A 35 -12.81 23.91 -17.06
CA ASP A 35 -11.55 24.07 -17.78
C ASP A 35 -10.43 24.39 -16.79
N CYS A 36 -9.73 23.35 -16.32
CA CYS A 36 -8.59 23.48 -15.39
C CYS A 36 -7.26 23.78 -16.11
N SER A 37 -7.29 24.16 -17.40
CA SER A 37 -6.09 24.32 -18.24
C SER A 37 -5.25 25.57 -17.96
N LEU A 38 -5.66 26.44 -17.03
CA LEU A 38 -4.98 27.73 -16.81
C LEU A 38 -3.61 27.63 -16.11
N ASN A 39 -3.26 26.49 -15.54
CA ASN A 39 -1.95 26.30 -14.92
C ASN A 39 -1.25 25.13 -15.63
N ASN A 40 -0.05 25.37 -16.18
CA ASN A 40 0.82 24.43 -16.90
C ASN A 40 1.30 23.20 -16.08
N ASN A 41 0.48 22.66 -15.18
CA ASN A 41 0.76 21.50 -14.36
C ASN A 41 -0.06 20.30 -14.86
N PRO A 42 0.57 19.27 -15.46
CA PRO A 42 -0.11 18.11 -16.05
C PRO A 42 -0.79 17.16 -15.04
N GLY A 43 -1.06 17.60 -13.81
CA GLY A 43 -1.62 16.75 -12.74
C GLY A 43 -3.08 17.04 -12.35
N ALA A 44 -3.73 18.05 -12.91
CA ALA A 44 -5.09 18.43 -12.50
C ALA A 44 -6.12 17.47 -13.13
N LEU A 45 -6.67 16.56 -12.31
CA LEU A 45 -7.51 15.46 -12.83
C LEU A 45 -8.98 15.54 -12.42
N PHE A 46 -9.39 16.30 -11.42
CA PHE A 46 -10.81 16.43 -11.04
C PHE A 46 -11.10 17.77 -10.37
N ALA A 47 -12.26 18.36 -10.69
CA ALA A 47 -12.91 19.38 -9.88
C ALA A 47 -14.11 18.73 -9.17
N SER A 48 -14.15 18.81 -7.84
CA SER A 48 -15.32 18.40 -7.05
C SER A 48 -16.32 19.54 -7.06
N VAL A 49 -17.44 19.38 -7.77
CA VAL A 49 -18.57 20.32 -7.67
C VAL A 49 -19.36 19.98 -6.42
N ARG A 50 -19.36 20.87 -5.41
CA ARG A 50 -20.31 20.79 -4.30
C ARG A 50 -21.72 21.06 -4.86
N GLU A 51 -22.65 20.12 -4.66
CA GLU A 51 -24.06 20.36 -4.96
C GLU A 51 -24.56 21.54 -4.13
N GLY A 52 -24.98 22.62 -4.80
CA GLY A 52 -25.51 23.84 -4.15
C GLY A 52 -24.95 25.17 -4.66
N PHE A 53 -23.95 25.17 -5.54
CA PHE A 53 -23.44 26.39 -6.18
C PHE A 53 -24.14 26.68 -7.51
N ASP A 54 -24.48 27.94 -7.75
CA ASP A 54 -25.40 28.46 -8.79
C ASP A 54 -24.86 28.42 -10.25
N GLY A 55 -23.95 27.50 -10.57
CA GLY A 55 -23.34 27.40 -11.89
C GLY A 55 -22.15 28.34 -12.11
N SER A 56 -21.72 29.09 -11.10
CA SER A 56 -20.40 29.74 -11.07
C SER A 56 -19.41 28.89 -10.26
N VAL A 57 -18.63 28.04 -10.94
CA VAL A 57 -17.50 27.34 -10.31
C VAL A 57 -16.31 28.26 -10.39
N ASP A 58 -15.96 28.89 -9.27
CA ASP A 58 -14.70 29.63 -9.16
C ASP A 58 -13.55 28.63 -9.29
N ALA A 59 -12.83 28.66 -10.42
CA ALA A 59 -11.76 27.71 -10.74
C ALA A 59 -10.50 27.89 -9.86
N THR A 60 -10.57 28.76 -8.86
CA THR A 60 -9.52 29.01 -7.87
C THR A 60 -9.33 27.85 -6.89
N GLU A 61 -10.34 26.99 -6.68
CA GLU A 61 -10.23 25.73 -5.92
C GLU A 61 -10.18 24.52 -6.86
N CYS A 62 -9.24 24.50 -7.81
CA CYS A 62 -8.82 23.24 -8.44
C CYS A 62 -7.99 22.44 -7.43
N ASP A 63 -8.64 21.94 -6.38
CA ASP A 63 -8.02 21.03 -5.43
C ASP A 63 -7.66 19.74 -6.17
N PHE A 64 -6.37 19.43 -6.17
CA PHE A 64 -5.84 18.17 -6.69
C PHE A 64 -6.28 17.04 -5.76
N PHE A 65 -7.53 16.59 -5.89
CA PHE A 65 -7.95 15.30 -5.37
C PHE A 65 -7.36 14.22 -6.28
N SER A 66 -6.03 14.05 -6.22
CA SER A 66 -5.41 12.76 -6.52
C SER A 66 -6.07 11.80 -5.54
N ALA A 67 -7.01 10.99 -6.04
CA ALA A 67 -7.66 9.96 -5.25
C ALA A 67 -6.56 9.13 -4.56
N ILE A 68 -6.48 9.24 -3.23
CA ILE A 68 -5.36 8.66 -2.49
C ILE A 68 -5.47 7.15 -2.60
N THR A 69 -4.38 6.52 -3.04
CA THR A 69 -4.22 5.08 -2.92
C THR A 69 -3.44 4.79 -1.65
N LYS A 70 -3.82 3.75 -0.92
CA LYS A 70 -3.20 3.38 0.35
C LYS A 70 -2.94 1.89 0.36
N ALA A 71 -1.69 1.50 0.68
CA ALA A 71 -1.37 0.14 1.07
C ALA A 71 -1.26 0.09 2.60
N THR A 72 -1.80 -0.94 3.23
CA THR A 72 -1.81 -1.14 4.67
C THR A 72 -1.45 -2.58 4.97
N LEU A 73 -0.31 -2.76 5.64
CA LEU A 73 0.14 -4.02 6.19
C LEU A 73 -0.37 -4.11 7.63
N VAL A 74 -0.90 -5.26 8.02
CA VAL A 74 -1.30 -5.55 9.39
C VAL A 74 -0.95 -6.99 9.72
N TRP A 75 -0.51 -7.23 10.95
CA TRP A 75 -0.33 -8.57 11.47
C TRP A 75 -0.80 -8.69 12.91
N HIS A 76 -1.27 -9.88 13.26
CA HIS A 76 -1.52 -10.24 14.64
C HIS A 76 -0.19 -10.67 15.26
N ASP A 77 0.43 -9.76 15.98
CA ASP A 77 1.72 -9.99 16.64
C ASP A 77 1.59 -10.94 17.83
N HIS A 78 2.71 -11.53 18.22
CA HIS A 78 2.82 -12.32 19.43
C HIS A 78 2.59 -11.45 20.68
N PRO A 79 1.97 -11.99 21.74
CA PRO A 79 1.82 -11.25 22.98
C PRO A 79 3.20 -10.96 23.57
N SER A 80 3.46 -9.69 23.86
CA SER A 80 4.69 -9.27 24.54
C SER A 80 4.63 -9.48 26.05
N LEU A 81 5.81 -9.48 26.68
CA LEU A 81 5.92 -9.56 28.13
C LEU A 81 5.55 -8.22 28.77
N PRO A 82 4.84 -8.20 29.91
CA PRO A 82 4.58 -6.97 30.67
C PRO A 82 5.86 -6.22 31.08
N SER A 83 6.98 -6.92 31.19
CA SER A 83 8.29 -6.37 31.55
C SER A 83 9.09 -5.81 30.37
N ALA A 84 8.55 -5.77 29.15
CA ALA A 84 9.26 -5.37 27.94
C ALA A 84 9.64 -3.87 27.86
N GLY A 85 9.31 -3.08 28.89
CA GLY A 85 9.85 -1.71 29.04
C GLY A 85 9.37 -0.71 28.00
N GLY A 86 8.24 -0.97 27.33
CA GLY A 86 7.58 -0.04 26.41
C GLY A 86 7.63 -0.43 24.93
N LYS A 87 8.49 -1.37 24.52
CA LYS A 87 8.42 -2.00 23.18
C LYS A 87 7.60 -3.27 23.28
N HIS A 88 6.42 -3.26 22.66
CA HIS A 88 5.47 -4.37 22.69
C HIS A 88 5.42 -5.17 21.39
N LEU A 89 6.10 -4.69 20.35
CA LEU A 89 6.29 -5.40 19.10
C LEU A 89 7.29 -6.55 19.29
N VAL A 90 6.87 -7.78 19.02
CA VAL A 90 7.67 -9.00 19.11
C VAL A 90 8.20 -9.39 17.74
N ASN A 91 7.33 -9.48 16.74
CA ASN A 91 7.70 -9.73 15.35
C ASN A 91 7.57 -8.45 14.54
N ASP A 92 8.63 -8.13 13.80
CA ASP A 92 8.81 -6.91 13.03
C ASP A 92 8.73 -7.18 11.53
N LEU A 93 7.66 -6.67 10.91
CA LEU A 93 7.43 -6.74 9.48
C LEU A 93 7.44 -5.33 8.89
N ASP A 94 8.30 -5.07 7.91
CA ASP A 94 8.39 -3.76 7.25
C ASP A 94 7.58 -3.75 5.94
N LEU A 95 6.82 -2.69 5.70
CA LEU A 95 6.18 -2.33 4.44
C LEU A 95 7.01 -1.26 3.70
N ILE A 96 7.81 -1.70 2.75
CA ILE A 96 8.82 -0.88 2.08
C ILE A 96 8.37 -0.49 0.67
N LEU A 97 8.47 0.79 0.33
CA LEU A 97 8.31 1.27 -1.04
C LEU A 97 9.65 1.19 -1.79
N LEU A 98 9.82 0.22 -2.68
CA LEU A 98 11.06 0.06 -3.44
C LEU A 98 11.14 1.02 -4.62
N LYS A 99 10.02 1.19 -5.33
CA LYS A 99 9.96 2.05 -6.52
C LYS A 99 8.57 2.65 -6.69
N GLY A 100 8.53 3.97 -6.85
CA GLY A 100 7.35 4.68 -7.35
C GLY A 100 7.43 4.93 -8.86
N GLY A 101 6.29 4.95 -9.53
CA GLY A 101 6.21 5.44 -10.91
C GLY A 101 6.55 6.94 -11.00
N GLY A 102 7.15 7.35 -12.11
CA GLY A 102 7.48 8.76 -12.37
C GLY A 102 8.73 9.29 -11.65
N ALA A 103 8.90 10.61 -11.62
CA ALA A 103 10.05 11.29 -11.01
C ALA A 103 9.91 11.48 -9.48
N GLN A 104 9.00 10.75 -8.82
CA GLN A 104 8.86 10.87 -7.38
C GLN A 104 10.08 10.26 -6.68
N PRO A 105 10.65 10.94 -5.67
CA PRO A 105 11.66 10.32 -4.83
C PRO A 105 11.04 9.08 -4.16
N SER A 106 11.76 7.97 -4.13
CA SER A 106 11.41 6.79 -3.32
C SER A 106 11.31 7.24 -1.87
N TYR A 107 10.13 7.67 -1.43
CA TYR A 107 9.85 7.91 -0.03
C TYR A 107 9.50 6.56 0.58
N SER A 108 10.53 5.83 1.01
CA SER A 108 10.31 4.84 2.05
C SER A 108 10.06 5.61 3.34
N PRO A 109 8.92 5.38 4.02
CA PRO A 109 8.78 5.91 5.37
C PRO A 109 9.97 5.45 6.23
N PRO A 110 10.36 6.20 7.27
CA PRO A 110 11.28 5.69 8.28
C PRO A 110 10.77 4.33 8.76
N ARG A 111 11.69 3.39 8.99
CA ARG A 111 11.36 2.09 9.57
C ARG A 111 10.54 2.29 10.86
N ASP A 112 9.46 1.53 11.00
CA ASP A 112 8.58 1.56 12.15
C ASP A 112 8.76 0.28 12.97
N ASP A 113 9.65 0.31 13.94
CA ASP A 113 9.93 -0.86 14.77
C ASP A 113 9.02 -0.95 16.01
N THR A 114 7.85 -0.30 15.97
CA THR A 114 6.96 -0.15 17.13
C THR A 114 5.52 -0.58 16.88
N ASN A 115 5.03 -0.54 15.64
CA ASN A 115 3.64 -0.83 15.32
C ASN A 115 3.50 -2.11 14.50
N ASN A 116 2.45 -2.88 14.77
CA ASN A 116 2.05 -4.03 13.96
C ASN A 116 1.10 -3.66 12.80
N VAL A 117 1.09 -2.38 12.43
CA VAL A 117 0.30 -1.81 11.35
C VAL A 117 1.15 -0.77 10.63
N GLU A 118 1.49 -1.04 9.38
CA GLU A 118 2.25 -0.10 8.55
C GLU A 118 1.45 0.38 7.34
N GLN A 119 1.71 1.62 6.90
CA GLN A 119 0.90 2.27 5.86
C GLN A 119 1.76 3.05 4.87
N LEU A 120 1.52 2.81 3.57
CA LEU A 120 2.04 3.63 2.49
C LEU A 120 0.93 4.44 1.84
N ARG A 121 1.17 5.73 1.62
CA ARG A 121 0.33 6.60 0.79
C ARG A 121 0.93 6.66 -0.60
N LEU A 122 0.13 6.29 -1.59
CA LEU A 122 0.51 6.17 -2.99
C LEU A 122 -0.32 7.16 -3.81
N VAL A 123 0.30 7.77 -4.82
CA VAL A 123 -0.38 8.67 -5.76
C VAL A 123 -1.09 7.83 -6.82
N ALA A 124 -2.36 8.11 -7.09
CA ALA A 124 -3.09 7.37 -8.12
C ALA A 124 -2.53 7.60 -9.53
N GLY A 125 -2.66 6.58 -10.39
CA GLY A 125 -2.23 6.61 -11.79
C GLY A 125 -0.80 6.13 -12.04
N LEU A 126 -0.08 5.72 -10.99
CA LEU A 126 1.31 5.26 -11.08
C LEU A 126 1.44 3.79 -10.65
N PRO A 127 2.34 3.01 -11.26
CA PRO A 127 2.72 1.69 -10.77
C PRO A 127 3.69 1.82 -9.58
N TYR A 128 3.54 0.96 -8.59
CA TYR A 128 4.39 0.89 -7.40
C TYR A 128 4.86 -0.53 -7.16
N LEU A 129 6.15 -0.69 -6.88
CA LEU A 129 6.69 -1.93 -6.34
C LEU A 129 6.87 -1.75 -4.83
N ILE A 130 6.16 -2.57 -4.07
CA ILE A 130 6.29 -2.63 -2.62
C ILE A 130 6.88 -3.99 -2.20
N GLN A 131 7.57 -3.97 -1.08
CA GLN A 131 8.11 -5.15 -0.42
C GLN A 131 7.49 -5.25 0.97
N ILE A 132 7.16 -6.47 1.37
CA ILE A 132 6.90 -6.82 2.76
C ILE A 132 8.08 -7.66 3.21
N ALA A 133 8.81 -7.22 4.23
CA ALA A 133 10.02 -7.88 4.71
C ALA A 133 9.85 -8.33 6.16
N ALA A 134 10.21 -9.59 6.45
CA ALA A 134 10.30 -10.08 7.82
C ALA A 134 11.69 -9.78 8.39
N ILE A 135 11.84 -8.60 9.00
CA ILE A 135 13.13 -8.09 9.46
C ILE A 135 13.60 -8.80 10.72
N ASP A 136 12.71 -8.98 11.69
CA ASP A 136 13.00 -9.63 12.97
C ASP A 136 11.75 -10.41 13.40
N VAL A 137 11.71 -11.72 13.14
CA VAL A 137 10.55 -12.59 13.42
C VAL A 137 10.98 -13.76 14.30
N PRO A 138 11.37 -13.50 15.57
CA PRO A 138 11.92 -14.51 16.46
C PRO A 138 10.88 -15.55 16.91
N MET A 139 9.59 -15.23 16.76
CA MET A 139 8.48 -16.06 17.23
C MET A 139 7.56 -16.43 16.05
N PRO A 140 7.90 -17.45 15.25
CA PRO A 140 6.97 -17.96 14.24
C PRO A 140 5.71 -18.55 14.93
N LEU A 141 4.57 -18.52 14.24
CA LEU A 141 3.36 -19.15 14.74
C LEU A 141 3.65 -20.62 15.04
N TYR A 142 3.39 -20.99 16.30
CA TYR A 142 3.56 -22.34 16.82
C TYR A 142 3.03 -23.36 15.81
N GLY A 143 3.93 -24.20 15.28
CA GLY A 143 3.53 -25.56 14.97
C GLY A 143 2.94 -26.12 16.26
N ASP A 144 1.69 -26.55 16.23
CA ASP A 144 0.90 -26.91 17.42
C ASP A 144 1.50 -28.04 18.28
N GLY A 145 2.71 -28.52 17.97
CA GLY A 145 3.42 -29.61 18.65
C GLY A 145 2.72 -30.96 18.54
N VAL A 146 1.51 -31.00 17.97
CA VAL A 146 0.56 -32.10 17.99
C VAL A 146 0.39 -32.69 16.59
N THR A 147 0.45 -31.86 15.55
CA THR A 147 0.30 -32.25 14.13
C THR A 147 1.63 -32.39 13.40
N GLY A 148 2.76 -32.08 14.05
CA GLY A 148 4.08 -32.11 13.42
C GLY A 148 4.25 -31.08 12.29
N ARG A 149 3.35 -30.10 12.17
CA ARG A 149 3.50 -28.98 11.24
C ARG A 149 4.64 -28.10 11.71
N LEU A 150 5.58 -27.81 10.80
CA LEU A 150 6.67 -26.86 11.03
C LEU A 150 6.09 -25.48 11.42
N PRO A 151 6.84 -24.66 12.17
CA PRO A 151 6.44 -23.30 12.47
C PRO A 151 6.11 -22.59 11.16
N ARG A 152 4.92 -22.02 11.05
CA ARG A 152 4.59 -21.12 9.94
C ARG A 152 5.12 -19.75 10.38
N GLY A 153 5.76 -18.99 9.49
CA GLY A 153 6.26 -17.65 9.82
C GLY A 153 5.16 -16.71 10.34
N GLN A 154 5.47 -15.41 10.51
CA GLN A 154 4.46 -14.45 10.97
C GLN A 154 3.36 -14.29 9.89
N PRO A 155 2.08 -14.57 10.20
CA PRO A 155 0.98 -14.28 9.30
C PRO A 155 0.77 -12.77 9.18
N TYR A 156 0.36 -12.31 8.01
CA TYR A 156 -0.02 -10.94 7.78
C TYR A 156 -1.14 -10.84 6.75
N SER A 157 -1.79 -9.67 6.76
CA SER A 157 -2.73 -9.26 5.72
C SER A 157 -2.23 -7.96 5.09
N LEU A 158 -2.33 -7.86 3.76
CA LEU A 158 -2.02 -6.65 3.01
C LEU A 158 -3.30 -6.16 2.34
N VAL A 159 -3.67 -4.92 2.64
CA VAL A 159 -4.85 -4.28 2.08
C VAL A 159 -4.43 -3.10 1.22
N ALA A 160 -4.89 -3.07 -0.02
CA ALA A 160 -4.70 -1.94 -0.92
C ALA A 160 -6.05 -1.31 -1.26
N THR A 161 -6.21 -0.03 -0.92
CA THR A 161 -7.43 0.76 -1.18
C THR A 161 -7.12 1.94 -2.09
N GLY A 162 -8.04 2.26 -2.99
CA GLY A 162 -7.86 3.27 -4.03
C GLY A 162 -8.81 3.02 -5.20
N PRO A 163 -8.97 4.00 -6.11
CA PRO A 163 -9.75 3.82 -7.33
C PRO A 163 -9.06 2.85 -8.30
N ASN A 164 -9.85 1.98 -8.94
CA ASN A 164 -9.40 1.07 -10.00
C ASN A 164 -8.06 0.38 -9.70
N ILE A 165 -7.93 -0.14 -8.48
CA ILE A 165 -6.71 -0.75 -8.01
C ILE A 165 -6.57 -2.15 -8.60
N GLU A 166 -5.39 -2.43 -9.14
CA GLU A 166 -4.95 -3.73 -9.64
C GLU A 166 -3.68 -4.08 -8.88
N VAL A 167 -3.62 -5.29 -8.33
CA VAL A 167 -2.44 -5.74 -7.60
C VAL A 167 -2.04 -7.10 -8.15
N ALA A 168 -0.74 -7.25 -8.41
CA ALA A 168 -0.12 -8.50 -8.85
C ALA A 168 1.04 -8.84 -7.92
N GLU A 169 1.11 -10.09 -7.47
CA GLU A 169 2.29 -10.62 -6.80
C GLU A 169 3.41 -10.83 -7.83
N VAL A 170 4.64 -10.43 -7.48
CA VAL A 170 5.77 -10.34 -8.43
C VAL A 170 6.82 -11.43 -8.18
N MET A 171 6.64 -12.25 -7.14
CA MET A 171 7.52 -13.40 -6.89
C MET A 171 7.12 -14.62 -7.70
N HIS A 172 8.08 -15.15 -8.45
CA HIS A 172 7.99 -16.51 -8.98
C HIS A 172 8.37 -17.53 -7.91
N LYS A 173 7.80 -18.74 -8.02
CA LYS A 173 8.10 -19.90 -7.15
C LYS A 173 9.59 -20.31 -7.11
N ASP A 174 10.40 -19.80 -8.03
CA ASP A 174 11.85 -20.06 -8.15
C ASP A 174 12.72 -18.95 -7.52
N GLY A 175 12.11 -17.98 -6.83
CA GLY A 175 12.82 -16.89 -6.15
C GLY A 175 13.28 -15.76 -7.08
N ARG A 176 12.88 -15.78 -8.36
CA ARG A 176 13.17 -14.67 -9.30
C ARG A 176 12.04 -13.65 -9.29
N MET A 177 12.42 -12.38 -9.28
CA MET A 177 11.49 -11.25 -9.34
C MET A 177 11.28 -10.86 -10.81
N ASP A 178 10.05 -10.99 -11.32
CA ASP A 178 9.71 -10.49 -12.66
C ASP A 178 9.21 -9.05 -12.59
N LEU A 179 10.15 -8.12 -12.52
CA LEU A 179 9.86 -6.69 -12.50
C LEU A 179 9.11 -6.19 -13.75
N SER A 180 9.05 -6.97 -14.84
CA SER A 180 8.28 -6.61 -16.04
C SER A 180 6.77 -6.61 -15.76
N VAL A 181 6.30 -7.38 -14.78
CA VAL A 181 4.90 -7.35 -14.30
C VAL A 181 4.52 -5.98 -13.76
N CYS A 182 5.52 -5.19 -13.35
CA CYS A 182 5.32 -3.88 -12.77
C CYS A 182 5.62 -2.70 -13.71
N MET A 183 6.19 -2.97 -14.89
CA MET A 183 6.50 -1.98 -15.95
C MET A 183 5.47 -1.93 -17.08
#